data_AF-A0A7X9A1H7-F1
#
_entry.id   AF-A0A7X9A1H7-F1
#
_cell.length_a   1.000
_cell.length_b   1.000
_cell.length_c   1.000
_cell.angle_alpha   90.00
_cell.angle_beta   90.00
_cell.angle_gamma   90.00
#
_symmetry.space_group_name_H-M   'P 1'
#
loop_
_entity.id
_entity.type
_entity.pdbx_description
1 polymer ?
#
loop_
_entity_poly.entity_id
_entity_poly.type
_entity_poly.pdbx_seq_one_letter_code
_entity_poly.pdbx_strand_id
1 'polypeptide(L)'
;KVVPFPYIATLQPLPVEGAYQGDRLFDVDWAENGTVDNSRARYVESEMILEELFPRDKAIFLMCGGAGYSNMMKELLIYYGWDPNLLYNTGANWGYTGKNALELIVYPEDANDDNIYATWRADYAYIDFSRLHLVQGESE
;
A
#
# COMPACT_ATOMS: atom_id res chain seq x y z
N LYS A 1 -6.70 -5.07 7.94
CA LYS A 1 -5.82 -3.91 8.17
C LYS A 1 -5.83 -2.97 6.97
N VAL A 2 -5.88 -1.65 7.18
CA VAL A 2 -5.76 -0.61 6.17
C VAL A 2 -4.31 -0.15 6.14
N VAL A 3 -3.68 -0.14 4.97
CA VAL A 3 -2.30 0.31 4.79
C VAL A 3 -2.23 1.14 3.52
N PRO A 4 -1.69 2.36 3.55
CA PRO A 4 -1.44 3.11 2.32
C PRO A 4 -0.41 2.36 1.47
N PHE A 5 -0.81 1.90 0.29
CA PHE A 5 0.13 1.30 -0.67
C PHE A 5 1.36 2.19 -0.96
N PRO A 6 1.24 3.53 -1.07
CA PRO A 6 2.42 4.39 -1.27
C PRO A 6 3.46 4.32 -0.13
N TYR A 7 3.10 3.84 1.07
CA TYR A 7 4.04 3.62 2.17
C TYR A 7 4.72 2.25 2.07
N ILE A 8 4.15 1.32 1.28
CA ILE A 8 4.76 0.02 1.04
C ILE A 8 5.72 0.09 -0.13
N ALA A 9 5.29 0.64 -1.27
CA ALA A 9 6.07 0.56 -2.50
C ALA A 9 5.93 1.78 -3.42
N THR A 10 6.89 1.91 -4.35
CA THR A 10 6.82 2.90 -5.44
C THR A 10 5.53 2.72 -6.24
N LEU A 11 4.82 3.81 -6.48
CA LEU A 11 3.63 3.81 -7.34
C LEU A 11 4.02 3.61 -8.80
N GLN A 12 3.21 2.83 -9.54
CA GLN A 12 3.23 2.93 -11.00
C GLN A 12 2.83 4.36 -11.42
N PRO A 13 3.21 4.82 -12.63
CA PRO A 13 2.72 6.07 -13.16
C PRO A 13 1.19 6.14 -13.11
N LEU A 14 0.65 7.13 -12.42
CA LEU A 14 -0.79 7.38 -12.34
C LEU A 14 -1.13 8.63 -13.15
N PRO A 15 -2.32 8.70 -13.78
CA PRO A 15 -2.77 9.89 -14.51
C PRO A 15 -3.27 10.99 -13.54
N VAL A 16 -2.53 11.23 -12.46
CA VAL A 16 -2.86 12.24 -11.43
C VAL A 16 -1.59 12.99 -11.04
N GLU A 17 -1.72 14.30 -10.82
CA GLU A 17 -0.63 15.12 -10.27
C GLU A 17 -0.57 15.00 -8.74
N GLY A 18 0.61 15.26 -8.15
CA GLY A 18 0.77 15.27 -6.69
C GLY A 18 0.76 13.90 -6.03
N ALA A 19 0.98 12.82 -6.79
CA ALA A 19 1.11 11.48 -6.22
C ALA A 19 2.24 11.43 -5.19
N TYR A 20 2.00 10.74 -4.07
CA TYR A 20 2.96 10.64 -2.96
C TYR A 20 4.33 10.12 -3.42
N GLN A 21 5.40 10.83 -3.04
CA GLN A 21 6.80 10.49 -3.36
C GLN A 21 7.69 10.29 -2.13
N GLY A 22 7.10 10.28 -0.92
CA GLY A 22 7.84 10.20 0.32
C GLY A 22 8.41 8.80 0.63
N ASP A 23 8.71 8.60 1.92
CA ASP A 23 9.24 7.34 2.43
C ASP A 23 8.29 6.16 2.18
N ARG A 24 8.90 5.02 1.88
CA ARG A 24 8.24 3.76 1.51
C ARG A 24 9.13 2.57 1.89
N LEU A 25 8.56 1.40 2.11
CA LEU A 25 9.34 0.22 2.49
C LEU A 25 10.18 -0.34 1.34
N PHE A 26 9.68 -0.26 0.10
CA PHE A 26 10.30 -0.85 -1.08
C PHE A 26 10.37 0.14 -2.22
N ASP A 27 11.53 0.23 -2.86
CA ASP A 27 11.63 0.78 -4.20
C ASP A 27 11.29 -0.31 -5.20
N VAL A 28 10.37 -0.02 -6.11
CA VAL A 28 9.88 -0.99 -7.10
C VAL A 28 10.03 -0.39 -8.49
N ASP A 29 10.69 -1.15 -9.37
CA ASP A 29 10.72 -0.89 -10.81
C ASP A 29 9.63 -1.77 -11.45
N TRP A 30 8.75 -1.14 -12.22
CA TRP A 30 7.57 -1.79 -12.80
C TRP A 30 7.80 -2.10 -14.28
N ALA A 31 7.46 -3.31 -14.69
CA ALA A 31 7.39 -3.68 -16.10
C ALA A 31 6.14 -3.07 -16.77
N GLU A 32 6.18 -2.94 -18.10
CA GLU A 32 5.06 -2.36 -18.89
C GLU A 32 3.74 -3.13 -18.74
N ASN A 33 3.80 -4.43 -18.47
CA ASN A 33 2.64 -5.28 -18.25
C ASN A 33 2.04 -5.13 -16.83
N GLY A 34 2.62 -4.26 -15.98
CA GLY A 34 2.18 -4.00 -14.63
C GLY A 34 2.71 -4.96 -13.56
N THR A 35 3.55 -5.93 -13.93
CA THR A 35 4.25 -6.81 -12.95
C THR A 35 5.48 -6.10 -12.39
N VAL A 36 6.00 -6.59 -11.25
CA VAL A 36 7.28 -6.11 -10.72
C VAL A 36 8.43 -6.61 -11.61
N ASP A 37 9.28 -5.70 -12.08
CA ASP A 37 10.54 -6.03 -12.77
C ASP A 37 11.66 -6.24 -11.74
N ASN A 38 11.79 -5.30 -10.81
CA ASN A 38 12.75 -5.35 -9.72
C ASN A 38 12.19 -4.70 -8.44
N SER A 39 12.65 -5.16 -7.27
CA SER A 39 12.35 -4.50 -6.01
C SER A 39 13.52 -4.56 -5.02
N ARG A 40 13.78 -3.42 -4.35
CA ARG A 40 14.77 -3.32 -3.27
C ARG A 40 14.10 -2.81 -2.00
N ALA A 41 14.41 -3.44 -0.87
CA ALA A 41 14.04 -2.94 0.45
C ALA A 41 14.80 -1.64 0.75
N ARG A 42 14.10 -0.63 1.23
CA ARG A 42 14.71 0.64 1.69
C ARG A 42 15.16 0.58 3.14
N TYR A 43 14.47 -0.22 3.96
CA TYR A 43 14.75 -0.36 5.39
C TYR A 43 15.05 -1.81 5.75
N VAL A 44 15.88 -2.00 6.78
CA VAL A 44 16.22 -3.33 7.33
C VAL A 44 14.94 -4.06 7.77
N GLU A 45 13.96 -3.33 8.26
CA GLU A 45 12.68 -3.85 8.74
C GLU A 45 11.65 -4.10 7.63
N SER A 46 11.91 -3.71 6.37
CA SER A 46 10.89 -3.74 5.30
C SER A 46 10.26 -5.11 5.09
N GLU A 47 11.08 -6.18 5.02
CA GLU A 47 10.57 -7.54 4.80
C GLU A 47 9.77 -8.06 6.00
N MET A 48 10.24 -7.82 7.22
CA MET A 48 9.51 -8.16 8.45
C MET A 48 8.13 -7.48 8.46
N ILE A 49 8.08 -6.18 8.16
CA ILE A 49 6.81 -5.44 8.11
C ILE A 49 5.89 -6.03 7.03
N LEU A 50 6.43 -6.38 5.85
CA LEU A 50 5.65 -7.02 4.79
C LEU A 50 5.04 -8.35 5.25
N GLU A 51 5.82 -9.21 5.90
CA GLU A 51 5.37 -10.51 6.41
C GLU A 51 4.32 -10.42 7.52
N GLU A 52 4.45 -9.45 8.42
CA GLU A 52 3.48 -9.22 9.49
C GLU A 52 2.15 -8.63 8.96
N LEU A 53 2.22 -7.79 7.93
CA LEU A 53 1.03 -7.25 7.26
C LEU A 53 0.29 -8.31 6.43
N PHE A 54 1.02 -9.25 5.83
CA PHE A 54 0.52 -10.21 4.87
C PHE A 54 0.99 -11.64 5.18
N PRO A 55 0.27 -12.41 6.01
CA PRO A 55 0.65 -13.78 6.36
C PRO A 55 0.73 -14.70 5.12
N ARG A 56 1.86 -15.38 4.94
CA ARG A 56 2.11 -16.26 3.76
C ARG A 56 1.22 -17.50 3.70
N ASP A 57 0.68 -17.94 4.82
CA ASP A 57 -0.07 -19.19 4.99
C ASP A 57 -1.60 -19.01 4.89
N LYS A 58 -2.08 -17.82 4.48
CA LYS A 58 -3.50 -17.47 4.44
C LYS A 58 -3.92 -16.90 3.10
N ALA A 59 -5.22 -17.05 2.80
CA ALA A 59 -5.86 -16.28 1.75
C ALA A 59 -5.86 -14.78 2.11
N ILE A 60 -5.39 -13.94 1.18
CA ILE A 60 -5.31 -12.49 1.31
C ILE A 60 -6.26 -11.84 0.31
N PHE A 61 -7.16 -11.02 0.81
CA PHE A 61 -8.09 -10.23 0.00
C PHE A 61 -7.61 -8.78 -0.02
N LEU A 62 -7.17 -8.34 -1.18
CA LEU A 62 -6.64 -7.00 -1.44
C LEU A 62 -7.76 -6.12 -2.01
N MET A 63 -8.00 -4.98 -1.37
CA MET A 63 -9.08 -4.08 -1.71
C MET A 63 -8.58 -2.63 -1.80
N CYS A 64 -9.02 -1.93 -2.84
CA CYS A 64 -8.91 -0.48 -2.97
C CYS A 64 -10.10 0.05 -3.77
N GLY A 65 -10.19 1.37 -3.92
CA GLY A 65 -11.31 2.03 -4.62
C GLY A 65 -11.57 1.51 -6.03
N GLY A 66 -10.54 1.49 -6.88
CA GLY A 66 -10.61 1.11 -8.30
C GLY A 66 -9.79 -0.12 -8.69
N ALA A 67 -9.46 -1.02 -7.75
CA ALA A 67 -8.62 -2.22 -7.95
C ALA A 67 -7.14 -2.02 -8.34
N GLY A 68 -6.71 -0.82 -8.76
CA GLY A 68 -5.32 -0.54 -9.18
C GLY A 68 -4.26 -0.81 -8.11
N TYR A 69 -4.31 -0.13 -6.97
CA TYR A 69 -3.37 -0.38 -5.85
C TYR A 69 -3.44 -1.80 -5.30
N SER A 70 -4.61 -2.44 -5.37
CA SER A 70 -4.73 -3.86 -4.99
C SER A 70 -3.96 -4.76 -5.95
N ASN A 71 -3.94 -4.43 -7.24
CA ASN A 71 -3.13 -5.15 -8.22
C ASN A 71 -1.64 -4.92 -7.98
N MET A 72 -1.22 -3.68 -7.76
CA MET A 72 0.19 -3.37 -7.46
C MET A 72 0.68 -4.13 -6.21
N MET A 73 -0.10 -4.13 -5.13
CA MET A 73 0.22 -4.90 -3.93
C MET A 73 0.27 -6.41 -4.22
N LYS A 74 -0.66 -6.93 -5.03
CA LYS A 74 -0.66 -8.34 -5.43
C LYS A 74 0.63 -8.72 -6.14
N GLU A 75 1.04 -7.96 -7.15
CA GLU A 75 2.25 -8.22 -7.92
C GLU A 75 3.51 -8.14 -7.05
N LEU A 76 3.55 -7.20 -6.09
CA LEU A 76 4.64 -7.12 -5.12
C LEU A 76 4.73 -8.37 -4.23
N LEU A 77 3.60 -8.85 -3.70
CA LEU A 77 3.58 -10.07 -2.90
C LEU A 77 4.02 -11.30 -3.71
N ILE A 78 3.59 -11.40 -4.97
CA ILE A 78 4.03 -12.48 -5.88
C ILE A 78 5.55 -12.42 -6.07
N TYR A 79 6.11 -11.22 -6.30
CA TYR A 79 7.56 -11.03 -6.45
C TYR A 79 8.34 -11.52 -5.23
N TYR A 80 7.85 -11.25 -4.02
CA TYR A 80 8.45 -11.74 -2.77
C TYR A 80 8.05 -13.18 -2.38
N GLY A 81 7.39 -13.92 -3.27
CA GLY A 81 7.16 -15.36 -3.15
C GLY A 81 5.89 -15.78 -2.41
N TRP A 82 4.87 -14.93 -2.30
CA TRP A 82 3.54 -15.36 -1.88
C TRP A 82 2.89 -16.21 -2.97
N ASP A 83 2.13 -17.23 -2.57
CA ASP A 83 1.39 -18.08 -3.50
C ASP A 83 0.30 -17.26 -4.23
N PRO A 84 0.37 -17.10 -5.57
CA PRO A 84 -0.62 -16.35 -6.32
C PRO A 84 -2.05 -16.90 -6.17
N ASN A 85 -2.21 -18.19 -5.84
CA ASN A 85 -3.52 -18.83 -5.65
C ASN A 85 -4.21 -18.40 -4.34
N LEU A 86 -3.47 -17.78 -3.42
CA LEU A 86 -3.97 -17.24 -2.17
C LEU A 86 -4.19 -15.72 -2.23
N LEU A 87 -3.92 -15.05 -3.37
CA LEU A 87 -4.00 -13.60 -3.52
C LEU A 87 -5.19 -13.16 -4.39
N TYR A 88 -6.18 -12.56 -3.75
CA TYR A 88 -7.43 -12.12 -4.38
C TYR A 88 -7.49 -10.59 -4.44
N ASN A 89 -7.48 -10.03 -5.66
CA ASN A 89 -7.82 -8.62 -5.86
C ASN A 89 -9.35 -8.48 -5.92
N THR A 90 -9.95 -8.02 -4.82
CA THR A 90 -11.40 -7.82 -4.73
C THR A 90 -11.81 -6.41 -5.17
N GLY A 91 -10.90 -5.44 -5.07
CA GLY A 91 -11.04 -4.09 -5.64
C GLY A 91 -12.38 -3.38 -5.36
N ALA A 92 -12.73 -2.45 -6.26
CA ALA A 92 -14.05 -1.83 -6.45
C ALA A 92 -14.75 -1.23 -5.21
N ASN A 93 -14.01 -0.86 -4.17
CA ASN A 93 -14.62 -0.30 -2.95
C ASN A 93 -15.41 1.00 -3.21
N TRP A 94 -15.07 1.76 -4.26
CA TRP A 94 -15.84 2.96 -4.64
C TRP A 94 -17.31 2.66 -5.01
N GLY A 95 -17.60 1.42 -5.45
CA GLY A 95 -18.96 0.99 -5.76
C GLY A 95 -19.73 0.43 -4.56
N TYR A 96 -19.13 0.37 -3.37
CA TYR A 96 -19.76 -0.25 -2.21
C TYR A 96 -20.85 0.66 -1.61
N THR A 97 -22.10 0.19 -1.61
CA THR A 97 -23.28 0.91 -1.08
C THR A 97 -23.87 0.25 0.18
N GLY A 98 -23.16 -0.71 0.76
CA GLY A 98 -23.62 -1.44 1.94
C GLY A 98 -23.45 -0.65 3.25
N LYS A 99 -24.13 -1.10 4.29
CA LYS A 99 -24.17 -0.42 5.61
C LYS A 99 -22.86 -0.45 6.41
N ASN A 100 -21.87 -1.24 5.99
CA ASN A 100 -20.58 -1.37 6.69
C ASN A 100 -19.51 -0.45 6.07
N ALA A 101 -19.89 0.55 5.28
CA ALA A 101 -18.96 1.49 4.68
C ALA A 101 -18.35 2.36 5.78
N LEU A 102 -17.04 2.60 5.68
CA LEU A 102 -16.32 3.41 6.66
C LEU A 102 -15.52 4.50 5.96
N GLU A 103 -15.82 5.74 6.31
CA GLU A 103 -15.11 6.91 5.81
C GLU A 103 -13.93 7.26 6.74
N LEU A 104 -12.73 7.22 6.17
CA LEU A 104 -11.45 7.46 6.86
C LEU A 104 -10.84 8.82 6.55
N ILE A 105 -11.38 9.56 5.60
CA ILE A 105 -11.04 10.96 5.35
C ILE A 105 -12.35 11.74 5.44
N VAL A 106 -12.42 12.65 6.39
CA VAL A 106 -13.57 13.56 6.51
C VAL A 106 -13.17 14.87 5.85
N TYR A 107 -14.11 15.42 5.08
CA TYR A 107 -13.98 16.69 4.35
C TYR A 107 -14.93 17.73 4.99
N PRO A 108 -14.55 18.39 6.11
CA PRO A 108 -15.46 19.33 6.76
C PRO A 108 -15.61 20.59 5.92
N GLU A 109 -16.84 21.09 5.80
CA GLU A 109 -17.16 22.29 5.00
C GLU A 109 -16.41 23.54 5.51
N ASP A 110 -16.13 23.63 6.81
CA ASP A 110 -15.48 24.78 7.45
C ASP A 110 -13.95 24.62 7.63
N ALA A 111 -13.34 23.53 7.16
CA ALA A 111 -11.94 23.19 7.48
C ALA A 111 -10.89 23.79 6.54
N ASN A 112 -11.27 24.65 5.57
CA ASN A 112 -10.31 25.37 4.73
C ASN A 112 -9.26 24.44 4.07
N ASP A 113 -9.72 23.31 3.51
CA ASP A 113 -8.94 22.20 2.93
C ASP A 113 -8.14 21.32 3.92
N ASP A 114 -8.29 21.51 5.23
CA ASP A 114 -7.72 20.61 6.25
C ASP A 114 -8.59 19.35 6.41
N ASN A 115 -8.34 18.37 5.55
CA ASN A 115 -8.96 17.05 5.63
C ASN A 115 -8.59 16.34 6.94
N ILE A 116 -9.58 15.75 7.61
CA ILE A 116 -9.37 14.99 8.85
C ILE A 116 -9.17 13.51 8.51
N TYR A 117 -7.98 12.99 8.79
CA TYR A 117 -7.67 11.57 8.65
C TYR A 117 -8.19 10.79 9.86
N ALA A 118 -9.38 10.23 9.75
CA ALA A 118 -10.08 9.48 10.78
C ALA A 118 -9.60 8.01 10.91
N THR A 119 -8.28 7.78 10.89
CA THR A 119 -7.67 6.44 10.88
C THR A 119 -8.00 5.62 12.12
N TRP A 120 -8.33 6.26 13.26
CA TRP A 120 -8.76 5.61 14.50
C TRP A 120 -10.06 4.79 14.35
N ARG A 121 -10.80 4.97 13.25
CA ARG A 121 -12.03 4.22 12.97
C ARG A 121 -11.78 2.82 12.40
N ALA A 122 -10.55 2.52 11.96
CA ALA A 122 -10.18 1.26 11.34
C ALA A 122 -8.94 0.64 11.99
N ASP A 123 -8.76 -0.66 11.75
CA ASP A 123 -7.48 -1.34 11.97
C ASP A 123 -6.45 -0.82 10.93
N TYR A 124 -5.85 0.32 11.22
CA TYR A 124 -4.87 0.99 10.36
C TYR A 124 -3.44 0.61 10.77
N ALA A 125 -2.59 0.28 9.79
CA ALA A 125 -1.16 0.06 10.02
C ALA A 125 -0.44 1.41 10.10
N TYR A 126 -0.01 1.78 11.30
CA TYR A 126 0.89 2.93 11.47
C TYR A 126 2.34 2.50 11.27
N ILE A 127 3.03 3.14 10.34
CA ILE A 127 4.46 2.94 10.06
C ILE A 127 5.17 4.26 10.34
N ASP A 128 6.04 4.28 11.34
CA ASP A 128 6.89 5.44 11.67
C ASP A 128 8.26 5.28 11.01
N PHE A 129 8.41 5.82 9.80
CA PHE A 129 9.66 5.74 9.04
C PHE A 129 10.85 6.37 9.76
N SER A 130 10.64 7.30 10.70
CA SER A 130 11.72 7.92 11.47
C SER A 130 12.40 6.96 12.46
N ARG A 131 11.78 5.79 12.69
CA ARG A 131 12.26 4.73 13.58
C ARG A 131 12.82 3.52 12.84
N LEU A 132 12.75 3.50 11.51
CA LEU A 132 13.28 2.44 10.68
C LEU A 132 14.72 2.74 10.27
N HIS A 133 15.49 1.70 9.97
CA HIS A 133 16.89 1.84 9.61
C HIS A 133 17.08 1.62 8.12
N LEU A 134 17.61 2.62 7.41
CA LEU A 134 17.94 2.47 5.99
C LEU A 134 18.93 1.32 5.80
N VAL A 135 18.69 0.49 4.77
CA VAL A 135 19.69 -0.49 4.33
C VAL A 135 20.92 0.29 3.86
N GLN A 136 22.09 0.04 4.47
CA GLN A 136 23.32 0.73 4.07
C GLN A 136 23.85 0.16 2.75
N GLY A 137 23.75 0.96 1.67
CA GLY A 137 24.33 0.73 0.34
C GLY A 137 23.34 1.11 -0.78
N GLU A 138 23.61 2.02 -1.71
CA GLU A 138 24.80 2.81 -2.08
C GLU A 138 24.44 4.30 -2.00
N SER A 139 25.32 5.11 -1.42
CA SER A 139 25.35 6.55 -1.69
C SER A 139 25.65 6.74 -3.18
N GLU A 140 24.74 7.38 -3.91
CA GLU A 140 25.03 7.96 -5.23
C GLU A 140 26.22 8.95 -5.16
#